data_AF-A0AA42S7G0-F1
#
_entry.id   AF-A0AA42S7G0-F1
#
_cell.length_a   1.000
_cell.length_b   1.000
_cell.length_c   1.000
_cell.angle_alpha   90.00
_cell.angle_beta   90.00
_cell.angle_gamma   90.00
#
_symmetry.space_group_name_H-M   'P 1'
#
loop_
_entity.id
_entity.type
_entity.pdbx_description
1 polymer ?
#
loop_
_entity_poly.entity_id
_entity_poly.type
_entity_poly.pdbx_seq_one_letter_code
_entity_poly.pdbx_strand_id
1 'polypeptide(L)'
;MRKFRDYLDEGNLVVRQGQQVWHVHQALKTHDEASYIGQLAKEYHAAGRVQTVAEGMVLAGAVITAYRSNESGERVPQRARARLDEELANQNAVRAQLKHKGA
;
A
#
# COMPACT_ATOMS: atom_id res chain seq x y z
N MET A 1 -11.59 -5.74 28.14
CA MET A 1 -10.39 -5.10 27.55
C MET A 1 -9.93 -5.85 26.29
N ARG A 2 -10.59 -5.67 25.15
CA ARG A 2 -10.30 -6.51 23.96
C ARG A 2 -10.44 -5.81 22.60
N LYS A 3 -10.36 -4.47 22.57
CA LYS A 3 -10.40 -3.68 21.31
C LYS A 3 -9.22 -2.71 21.14
N PHE A 4 -8.41 -2.52 22.18
CA PHE A 4 -7.31 -1.54 22.20
C PHE A 4 -5.93 -2.16 21.94
N ARG A 5 -5.84 -3.50 21.88
CA ARG A 5 -4.59 -4.25 21.61
C ARG A 5 -4.49 -4.75 20.16
N ASP A 6 -5.59 -4.70 19.40
CA ASP A 6 -5.70 -5.41 18.11
C ASP A 6 -5.44 -4.53 16.89
N TYR A 7 -5.17 -3.23 17.09
CA TYR A 7 -4.74 -2.32 16.04
C TYR A 7 -3.37 -1.79 16.42
N LEU A 8 -2.32 -2.47 15.93
CA LEU A 8 -0.94 -2.02 16.04
C LEU A 8 -0.88 -0.54 15.65
N ASP A 9 -0.55 0.33 16.62
CA ASP A 9 -0.34 1.78 16.51
C ASP A 9 -0.22 2.27 15.06
N GLU A 10 -1.25 2.95 14.56
CA GLU A 10 -1.21 3.63 13.25
C GLU A 10 0.06 4.49 13.11
N GLY A 11 0.47 5.14 14.20
CA GLY A 11 1.71 5.90 14.25
C GLY A 11 2.96 5.05 13.96
N ASN A 12 3.02 3.82 14.48
CA ASN A 12 4.14 2.92 14.23
C ASN A 12 4.10 2.31 12.82
N LEU A 13 2.93 2.23 12.17
CA LEU A 13 2.81 1.82 10.78
C LEU A 13 3.40 2.89 9.86
N VAL A 14 3.02 4.15 10.05
CA VAL A 14 3.52 5.29 9.26
C VAL A 14 5.04 5.43 9.44
N VAL A 15 5.55 5.31 10.67
CA VAL A 15 6.99 5.38 10.93
C VAL A 15 7.75 4.24 10.24
N ARG A 16 7.25 2.99 10.31
CA ARG A 16 7.89 1.85 9.64
C ARG A 16 7.87 1.98 8.12
N GLN A 17 6.75 2.43 7.55
CA GLN A 17 6.65 2.66 6.12
C GLN A 17 7.60 3.79 5.69
N GLY A 18 7.70 4.86 6.48
CA GLY A 18 8.65 5.95 6.26
C GLY A 18 10.11 5.47 6.27
N GLN A 19 10.48 4.62 7.23
CA GLN A 19 11.81 4.01 7.29
C GLN A 19 12.09 3.12 6.07
N GLN A 20 11.11 2.29 5.66
CA GLN A 20 11.25 1.46 4.46
C GLN A 20 11.49 2.31 3.21
N VAL A 21 10.67 3.35 3.01
CA VAL A 21 10.79 4.30 1.89
C VAL A 21 12.14 5.03 1.94
N TRP A 22 12.59 5.42 3.14
CA TRP A 22 13.90 6.06 3.33
C TRP A 22 15.06 5.14 2.92
N HIS A 23 15.06 3.88 3.32
CA HIS A 23 16.10 2.92 2.93
C HIS A 23 16.11 2.69 1.41
N VAL A 24 14.93 2.59 0.79
CA VAL A 24 14.80 2.52 -0.67
C VAL A 24 15.37 3.78 -1.33
N HIS A 25 15.02 4.97 -0.85
CA HIS A 25 15.55 6.23 -1.36
C HIS A 25 17.09 6.29 -1.27
N GLN A 26 17.67 5.94 -0.13
CA GLN A 26 19.13 5.95 0.04
C GLN A 26 19.80 4.96 -0.90
N ALA A 27 19.27 3.74 -1.04
CA ALA A 27 19.85 2.73 -1.92
C ALA A 27 19.83 3.16 -3.40
N LEU A 28 18.73 3.78 -3.86
CA LEU A 28 18.61 4.25 -5.24
C LEU A 28 19.48 5.48 -5.56
N LYS A 29 20.03 6.17 -4.54
CA LYS A 29 21.01 7.25 -4.76
C LYS A 29 22.41 6.73 -5.08
N THR A 30 22.76 5.53 -4.60
CA THR A 30 24.14 5.01 -4.64
C THR A 30 24.28 3.74 -5.46
N HIS A 31 23.17 3.10 -5.84
CA HIS A 31 23.14 1.86 -6.59
C HIS A 31 22.18 1.96 -7.77
N ASP A 32 22.45 1.19 -8.83
CA ASP A 32 21.51 1.08 -9.93
C ASP A 32 20.24 0.31 -9.51
N GLU A 33 19.10 0.74 -10.06
CA GLU A 33 17.79 0.21 -9.68
C GLU A 33 17.67 -1.30 -9.94
N ALA A 34 18.21 -1.78 -11.06
CA ALA A 34 18.11 -3.18 -11.47
C ALA A 34 18.87 -4.11 -10.50
N SER A 35 20.10 -3.75 -10.13
CA SER A 35 20.88 -4.48 -9.13
C SER A 35 20.21 -4.44 -7.76
N TYR A 36 19.65 -3.28 -7.37
CA TYR A 36 18.97 -3.18 -6.08
C TYR A 36 17.69 -4.03 -6.01
N ILE A 37 16.89 -4.08 -7.08
CA ILE A 37 15.74 -5.00 -7.20
C ILE A 37 16.20 -6.45 -7.05
N GLY A 38 17.28 -6.83 -7.73
CA GLY A 38 17.84 -8.18 -7.64
C GLY A 38 18.27 -8.57 -6.23
N GLN A 39 18.82 -7.64 -5.46
CA GLN A 39 19.18 -7.88 -4.06
C GLN A 39 17.97 -7.91 -3.14
N LEU A 40 17.01 -6.98 -3.30
CA LEU A 40 15.74 -6.99 -2.57
C LEU A 40 15.00 -8.32 -2.73
N ALA A 41 14.97 -8.87 -3.95
CA ALA A 41 14.32 -10.15 -4.21
C ALA A 41 14.94 -11.31 -3.41
N LYS A 42 16.27 -11.35 -3.32
CA LYS A 42 16.99 -12.35 -2.52
C LYS A 42 16.75 -12.17 -1.03
N GLU A 43 16.76 -10.93 -0.54
CA GLU A 43 16.48 -10.61 0.86
C GLU A 43 15.04 -10.99 1.25
N TYR A 44 14.05 -10.74 0.38
CA TYR A 44 12.68 -11.19 0.62
C TYR A 44 12.57 -12.72 0.73
N HIS A 45 13.29 -13.44 -0.13
CA HIS A 45 13.32 -14.89 -0.06
C HIS A 45 14.04 -15.40 1.19
N ALA A 46 15.21 -14.83 1.52
CA ALA A 46 15.98 -15.18 2.71
C ALA A 46 15.21 -14.90 4.01
N ALA A 47 14.44 -13.82 4.05
CA ALA A 47 13.57 -13.48 5.18
C ALA A 47 12.27 -14.32 5.25
N GLY A 48 12.07 -15.28 4.33
CA GLY A 48 10.90 -16.14 4.28
C GLY A 48 9.60 -15.42 3.92
N ARG A 49 9.68 -14.27 3.24
CA ARG A 49 8.50 -13.48 2.83
C ARG A 49 7.89 -13.93 1.52
N VAL A 50 8.66 -14.66 0.72
CA VAL A 50 8.26 -15.25 -0.57
C VAL A 50 8.84 -16.65 -0.70
N GLN A 51 8.16 -17.52 -1.45
CA GLN A 51 8.58 -18.92 -1.61
C GLN A 51 9.74 -19.07 -2.59
N THR A 52 9.88 -18.15 -3.53
CA THR A 52 10.94 -18.19 -4.55
C THR A 52 11.55 -16.82 -4.80
N VAL A 53 12.75 -16.80 -5.39
CA VAL A 53 13.38 -15.55 -5.84
C VAL A 53 12.55 -14.85 -6.92
N ALA A 54 11.83 -15.60 -7.76
CA ALA A 54 10.97 -15.02 -8.79
C ALA A 54 9.80 -14.23 -8.19
N GLU A 55 9.14 -14.77 -7.16
CA GLU A 55 8.16 -14.01 -6.37
C GLU A 55 8.81 -12.80 -5.68
N GLY A 56 10.04 -12.96 -5.20
CA GLY A 56 10.84 -11.86 -4.64
C GLY A 56 11.07 -10.73 -5.64
N MET A 57 11.33 -11.04 -6.92
CA MET A 57 11.50 -10.04 -7.98
C MET A 57 10.20 -9.27 -8.23
N VAL A 58 9.05 -9.95 -8.24
CA VAL A 58 7.74 -9.32 -8.37
C VAL A 58 7.48 -8.37 -7.20
N LEU A 59 7.70 -8.83 -5.97
CA LEU A 59 7.51 -8.02 -4.78
C LEU A 59 8.48 -6.82 -4.73
N ALA A 60 9.75 -7.03 -5.05
CA ALA A 60 10.76 -5.97 -5.12
C ALA A 60 10.40 -4.91 -6.16
N GLY A 61 10.00 -5.32 -7.36
CA GLY A 61 9.53 -4.41 -8.41
C GLY A 61 8.30 -3.61 -7.99
N ALA A 62 7.36 -4.24 -7.27
CA ALA A 62 6.19 -3.56 -6.71
C ALA A 62 6.59 -2.51 -5.68
N VAL A 63 7.55 -2.81 -4.80
CA VAL A 63 8.05 -1.86 -3.78
C VAL A 63 8.74 -0.65 -4.40
N ILE A 64 9.61 -0.85 -5.39
CA ILE A 64 10.26 0.25 -6.11
C ILE A 64 9.22 1.07 -6.88
N THR A 65 8.25 0.42 -7.52
CA THR A 65 7.17 1.12 -8.23
C THR A 65 6.29 1.93 -7.28
N ALA A 66 5.95 1.37 -6.11
CA ALA A 66 5.21 2.08 -5.06
C ALA A 66 6.02 3.26 -4.51
N TYR A 67 7.33 3.10 -4.32
CA TYR A 67 8.24 4.19 -3.94
C TYR A 67 8.19 5.35 -4.95
N ARG A 68 8.32 5.08 -6.25
CA ARG A 68 8.18 6.11 -7.30
C ARG A 68 6.78 6.72 -7.34
N SER A 69 5.76 5.91 -7.06
CA SER A 69 4.38 6.36 -6.95
C SER A 69 4.16 7.25 -5.72
N ASN A 70 5.00 7.24 -4.67
CA ASN A 70 4.80 8.19 -3.57
C ASN A 70 5.10 9.65 -3.96
N GLU A 71 5.94 9.91 -4.96
CA GLU A 71 6.20 11.29 -5.42
C GLU A 71 5.06 11.91 -6.24
N SER A 72 4.18 11.10 -6.86
CA SER A 72 3.09 11.57 -7.76
C SER A 72 1.71 10.93 -7.51
N GLY A 73 1.69 9.83 -6.78
CA GLY A 73 0.58 8.89 -6.60
C GLY A 73 0.00 8.86 -5.18
N GLU A 74 0.51 9.65 -4.23
CA GLU A 74 -0.13 9.83 -2.90
C GLU A 74 -1.61 10.23 -3.04
N ARG A 75 -1.94 11.00 -4.08
CA ARG A 75 -3.30 11.44 -4.39
C ARG A 75 -4.17 10.34 -4.98
N VAL A 76 -3.60 9.25 -5.49
CA VAL A 76 -4.36 8.17 -6.13
C VAL A 76 -5.20 7.40 -5.09
N PRO A 77 -4.66 6.93 -3.95
CA PRO A 77 -5.47 6.34 -2.87
C PRO A 77 -6.51 7.32 -2.31
N GLN A 78 -6.15 8.60 -2.14
CA GLN A 78 -7.07 9.63 -1.63
C GLN A 78 -8.28 9.80 -2.58
N ARG A 79 -8.03 9.89 -3.89
CA ARG A 79 -9.08 9.99 -4.92
C ARG A 79 -9.91 8.71 -5.03
N ALA A 80 -9.26 7.55 -4.97
CA ALA A 80 -9.97 6.26 -5.00
C ALA A 80 -10.93 6.14 -3.81
N ARG A 81 -10.48 6.51 -2.60
CA ARG A 81 -11.33 6.57 -1.41
C ARG A 81 -12.50 7.54 -1.61
N ALA A 82 -12.24 8.77 -2.05
CA ALA A 82 -13.30 9.77 -2.25
C ALA A 82 -14.38 9.29 -3.24
N ARG A 83 -13.97 8.61 -4.33
CA ARG A 83 -14.91 8.02 -5.29
C ARG A 83 -15.75 6.91 -4.69
N LEU A 84 -15.14 6.01 -3.91
CA LEU A 84 -15.88 4.95 -3.22
C LEU A 84 -16.88 5.51 -2.20
N ASP A 85 -16.51 6.56 -1.46
CA ASP A 85 -17.40 7.24 -0.51
C ASP A 85 -18.61 7.87 -1.25
N GLU A 86 -18.38 8.47 -2.41
CA GLU A 86 -19.43 9.03 -3.27
C GLU A 86 -20.36 7.94 -3.84
N GLU A 87 -19.80 6.85 -4.37
CA GLU A 87 -20.55 5.71 -4.88
C GLU A 87 -21.45 5.10 -3.80
N LEU A 88 -20.93 4.95 -2.57
CA LEU A 88 -21.70 4.43 -1.44
C LEU A 88 -22.84 5.36 -1.03
N ALA A 89 -22.59 6.67 -1.00
CA ALA A 89 -23.61 7.67 -0.71
C ALA A 89 -24.75 7.62 -1.76
N ASN A 90 -24.40 7.51 -3.03
CA ASN A 90 -25.36 7.41 -4.13
C ASN A 90 -26.20 6.12 -4.03
N GLN A 91 -25.59 4.98 -3.75
CA GLN A 91 -26.31 3.71 -3.56
C GLN A 91 -27.31 3.79 -2.40
N ASN A 92 -26.92 4.43 -1.30
CA ASN A 92 -27.79 4.60 -0.13
C ASN A 92 -28.96 5.54 -0.42
N ALA A 93 -28.74 6.64 -1.17
CA ALA A 93 -29.79 7.55 -1.60
C ALA A 93 -30.83 6.84 -2.49
N VAL A 94 -30.38 6.04 -3.45
CA VAL A 94 -31.26 5.24 -4.33
C VAL A 94 -32.07 4.24 -3.50
N ARG A 95 -31.45 3.53 -2.56
CA ARG A 95 -32.15 2.58 -1.67
C ARG A 95 -33.21 3.26 -0.80
N ALA A 96 -32.93 4.45 -0.29
CA ALA A 96 -33.89 5.22 0.50
C ALA A 96 -35.11 5.65 -0.34
N GLN A 97 -34.88 6.12 -1.57
CA GLN A 97 -35.95 6.50 -2.49
C GLN A 97 -36.83 5.31 -2.89
N LEU A 98 -36.25 4.13 -3.12
CA LEU A 98 -37.00 2.91 -3.44
C LEU A 98 -37.88 2.44 -2.28
N LYS A 99 -37.40 2.57 -1.03
CA LYS A 99 -38.21 2.25 0.17
C LYS A 99 -39.41 3.19 0.32
N HIS A 100 -39.27 4.47 -0.04
CA HIS A 100 -40.37 5.44 0.03
C HIS A 100 -41.39 5.34 -1.11
N LYS A 101 -41.03 4.72 -2.24
CA LYS A 101 -41.95 4.51 -3.38
C LYS A 101 -42.71 3.17 -3.32
N GLY A 102 -42.31 2.26 -2.42
CA GLY A 102 -42.93 0.95 -2.21
C GLY A 102 -43.84 0.87 -0.97
N ALA A 103 -44.14 2.00 -0.33
CA ALA A 103 -45.10 2.16 0.76
C ALA A 103 -46.23 3.09 0.29
#